data_AF-A0A0T6RNT2-F1
#
_entry.id   AF-A0A0T6RNT2-F1
#
_cell.length_a   1.000
_cell.length_b   1.000
_cell.length_c   1.000
_cell.angle_alpha   90.00
_cell.angle_beta   90.00
_cell.angle_gamma   90.00
#
_symmetry.space_group_name_H-M   'P 1'
#
loop_
_entity.id
_entity.type
_entity.pdbx_description
1 polymer ?
#
loop_
_entity_poly.entity_id
_entity_poly.type
_entity_poly.pdbx_seq_one_letter_code
_entity_poly.pdbx_strand_id
1 'polypeptide(L)'
;MQNKNVYKISNKFYQVLLKMTGLKISRKELIRLAMEVNDLAVYQASGLVDRHVYSLKKQDAVKANGPKNNRHYIFSDDLLGSLQASIKGDNYDLASELRSLEEELLLTRYELQAYREILEKLPQEKQKITCLHKNASEKIYRLNGKIRAVSQLVMM
;
A
#
# COMPACT_ATOMS: atom_id res chain seq x y z
N MET A 1 11.49 -11.36 5.86
CA MET A 1 12.24 -11.71 4.63
C MET A 1 11.87 -10.70 3.55
N GLN A 2 12.84 -10.04 2.93
CA GLN A 2 12.60 -9.00 1.92
C GLN A 2 12.02 -9.63 0.65
N ASN A 3 10.79 -9.26 0.26
CA ASN A 3 10.25 -9.58 -1.06
C ASN A 3 11.08 -8.84 -2.11
N LYS A 4 12.12 -9.52 -2.60
CA LYS A 4 12.93 -9.08 -3.72
C LYS A 4 11.99 -8.91 -4.90
N ASN A 5 11.86 -7.70 -5.42
CA ASN A 5 11.09 -7.42 -6.62
C ASN A 5 11.75 -8.18 -7.78
N VAL A 6 11.31 -9.42 -8.04
CA VAL A 6 11.97 -10.39 -8.93
C VAL A 6 12.04 -9.85 -10.36
N TYR A 7 11.08 -9.01 -10.72
CA TYR A 7 10.94 -8.43 -12.05
C TYR A 7 11.16 -6.91 -12.01
N LYS A 8 11.96 -6.40 -12.97
CA LYS A 8 12.26 -4.96 -13.08
C LYS A 8 11.15 -4.24 -13.84
N ILE A 9 10.00 -4.06 -13.20
CA ILE A 9 8.87 -3.30 -13.76
C ILE A 9 8.60 -2.03 -12.95
N SER A 10 8.11 -0.98 -13.62
CA SER A 10 7.71 0.25 -12.95
C SER A 10 6.35 0.07 -12.27
N ASN A 11 6.06 0.87 -11.24
CA ASN A 11 4.74 0.85 -10.59
C ASN A 11 3.60 1.13 -11.59
N LYS A 12 3.81 2.03 -12.55
CA LYS A 12 2.81 2.32 -13.59
C LYS A 12 2.45 1.08 -14.41
N PHE A 13 3.46 0.30 -14.81
CA PHE A 13 3.23 -0.93 -15.58
C PHE A 13 2.73 -2.07 -14.71
N TYR A 14 3.15 -2.13 -13.45
CA TYR A 14 2.60 -3.04 -12.44
C TYR A 14 1.08 -2.89 -12.34
N GLN A 15 0.57 -1.67 -12.18
CA GLN A 15 -0.88 -1.40 -12.11
C GLN A 15 -1.63 -1.83 -13.38
N VAL A 16 -1.01 -1.74 -14.55
CA VAL A 16 -1.58 -2.22 -15.82
C VAL A 16 -1.73 -3.74 -15.80
N LEU A 17 -0.68 -4.47 -15.38
CA LEU A 17 -0.71 -5.93 -15.32
C LEU A 17 -1.74 -6.43 -14.29
N LEU A 18 -1.99 -5.70 -13.20
CA LEU A 18 -3.03 -6.05 -12.23
C LEU A 18 -4.46 -5.99 -12.79
N LYS A 19 -4.70 -5.18 -13.82
CA LYS A 19 -6.01 -5.09 -14.48
C LYS A 19 -6.21 -6.12 -15.59
N MET A 20 -5.18 -6.90 -15.92
CA MET A 20 -5.31 -7.96 -16.92
C MET A 20 -6.09 -9.15 -16.37
N THR A 21 -6.99 -9.67 -17.20
CA THR A 21 -7.66 -10.95 -16.98
C THR A 21 -6.97 -12.05 -17.78
N GLY A 22 -6.31 -12.98 -17.08
CA GLY A 22 -5.59 -14.10 -17.68
C GLY A 22 -4.17 -13.77 -18.15
N LEU A 23 -3.50 -14.78 -18.73
CA LEU A 23 -2.08 -14.71 -19.08
C LEU A 23 -1.79 -14.05 -20.44
N LYS A 24 -2.80 -13.98 -21.31
CA LYS A 24 -2.65 -13.59 -22.71
C LYS A 24 -3.40 -12.29 -23.00
N ILE A 25 -2.73 -11.36 -23.67
CA ILE A 25 -3.31 -10.09 -24.09
C ILE A 25 -2.77 -9.63 -25.44
N SER A 26 -3.59 -8.92 -26.23
CA SER A 26 -3.09 -8.29 -27.46
C SER A 26 -2.28 -7.04 -27.14
N ARG A 27 -1.31 -6.68 -27.99
CA ARG A 27 -0.55 -5.43 -27.80
C ARG A 27 -1.46 -4.20 -27.78
N LYS A 28 -2.47 -4.16 -28.65
CA LYS A 28 -3.44 -3.05 -28.72
C LYS A 28 -4.19 -2.91 -27.41
N GLU A 29 -4.65 -4.03 -26.87
CA GLU A 29 -5.39 -4.06 -25.60
C GLU A 29 -4.51 -3.68 -24.41
N LEU A 30 -3.26 -4.16 -24.38
CA LEU A 30 -2.32 -3.80 -23.32
C LEU A 30 -1.98 -2.29 -23.33
N ILE A 31 -1.89 -1.67 -24.52
CA ILE A 31 -1.71 -0.22 -24.65
C ILE A 31 -2.96 0.51 -24.18
N ARG A 32 -4.16 0.03 -24.55
CA ARG A 32 -5.42 0.60 -24.11
C ARG A 32 -5.54 0.58 -22.58
N LEU A 33 -5.24 -0.55 -21.93
CA LEU A 33 -5.18 -0.63 -20.47
C LEU A 33 -4.14 0.33 -19.88
N ALA A 34 -2.97 0.49 -20.51
CA ALA A 34 -1.97 1.43 -20.05
C ALA A 34 -2.44 2.89 -20.13
N MET A 35 -3.24 3.25 -21.14
CA MET A 35 -3.88 4.56 -21.23
C MET A 35 -4.92 4.74 -20.12
N GLU A 36 -5.84 3.77 -19.97
CA GLU A 36 -6.94 3.84 -19.00
C GLU A 36 -6.44 3.89 -17.55
N VAL A 37 -5.43 3.09 -17.19
CA VAL A 37 -4.93 2.98 -15.81
C VAL A 37 -4.07 4.16 -15.39
N ASN A 38 -3.34 4.78 -16.32
CA ASN A 38 -2.32 5.79 -16.00
C ASN A 38 -2.61 7.18 -16.60
N ASP A 39 -3.77 7.37 -17.23
CA ASP A 39 -4.15 8.59 -17.94
C ASP A 39 -3.07 9.06 -18.93
N LEU A 40 -2.64 8.13 -19.79
CA LEU A 40 -1.55 8.35 -20.74
C LEU A 40 -2.05 8.55 -22.17
N ALA A 41 -1.39 9.42 -22.92
CA ALA A 41 -1.56 9.48 -24.36
C ALA A 41 -1.04 8.19 -25.03
N VAL A 42 -1.57 7.85 -26.21
CA VAL A 42 -1.24 6.62 -26.96
C VAL A 42 0.28 6.41 -27.11
N TYR A 43 1.01 7.47 -27.46
CA TYR A 43 2.47 7.41 -27.63
C TYR A 43 3.19 7.05 -26.33
N GLN A 44 2.78 7.64 -25.21
CA GLN A 44 3.35 7.38 -23.88
C GLN A 44 3.01 5.97 -23.40
N ALA A 45 1.76 5.54 -23.58
CA ALA A 45 1.30 4.19 -23.26
C ALA A 45 2.05 3.13 -24.08
N SER A 46 2.21 3.35 -25.39
CA SER A 46 3.03 2.49 -26.25
C SER A 46 4.47 2.39 -25.74
N GLY A 47 5.11 3.53 -25.43
CA GLY A 47 6.47 3.56 -24.93
C GLY A 47 6.63 2.91 -23.55
N LEU A 48 5.61 2.98 -22.68
CA LEU A 48 5.58 2.26 -21.40
C LEU A 48 5.54 0.74 -21.64
N VAL A 49 4.60 0.28 -22.47
CA VAL A 49 4.41 -1.14 -22.80
C VAL A 49 5.65 -1.72 -23.46
N ASP A 50 6.19 -1.07 -24.50
CA ASP A 50 7.29 -1.61 -25.29
C ASP A 50 8.56 -1.78 -24.43
N ARG A 51 8.87 -0.79 -23.57
CA ARG A 51 10.04 -0.86 -22.67
C ARG A 51 9.93 -1.99 -21.65
N HIS A 52 8.78 -2.14 -21.00
CA HIS A 52 8.62 -3.16 -19.96
C HIS A 52 8.44 -4.56 -20.54
N VAL A 53 7.71 -4.72 -21.64
CA VAL A 53 7.65 -5.99 -22.36
C VAL A 53 9.04 -6.42 -22.85
N TYR A 54 9.85 -5.48 -23.36
CA TYR A 54 11.23 -5.78 -23.75
C TYR A 54 12.07 -6.25 -22.55
N SER A 55 11.95 -5.58 -21.41
CA SER A 55 12.65 -5.99 -20.18
C SER A 55 12.20 -7.36 -19.68
N LEU A 56 10.89 -7.64 -19.68
CA LEU A 56 10.33 -8.91 -19.22
C LEU A 56 10.66 -10.06 -20.17
N LYS A 57 10.77 -9.81 -21.47
CA LYS A 57 11.27 -10.80 -22.44
C LYS A 57 12.70 -11.23 -22.14
N LYS A 58 13.58 -10.30 -21.73
CA LYS A 58 14.95 -10.63 -21.33
C LYS A 58 15.02 -11.49 -20.05
N GLN A 59 13.92 -11.55 -19.30
CA GLN A 59 13.78 -12.31 -18.07
C GLN A 59 12.91 -13.56 -18.27
N ASP A 60 12.61 -13.93 -19.52
CA ASP A 60 11.71 -15.03 -19.90
C ASP A 60 10.30 -14.99 -19.28
N ALA A 61 9.89 -13.82 -18.78
CA ALA A 61 8.62 -13.60 -18.11
C ALA A 61 7.48 -13.25 -19.09
N VAL A 62 7.81 -12.97 -20.37
CA VAL A 62 6.85 -12.68 -21.43
C VAL A 62 7.28 -13.29 -22.74
N LYS A 63 6.38 -14.02 -23.39
CA LYS A 63 6.53 -14.47 -24.79
C LYS A 63 5.68 -13.61 -25.70
N ALA A 64 6.18 -13.31 -26.90
CA ALA A 64 5.41 -12.59 -27.91
C ALA A 64 5.12 -13.48 -29.10
N ASN A 65 3.84 -13.63 -29.42
CA ASN A 65 3.35 -14.45 -30.53
C ASN A 65 2.69 -13.57 -31.58
N GLY A 66 2.71 -14.04 -32.83
CA GLY A 66 2.04 -13.40 -33.97
C GLY A 66 2.85 -12.29 -34.66
N PRO A 67 2.35 -11.84 -35.83
CA PRO A 67 2.97 -10.83 -36.66
C PRO A 67 2.96 -9.46 -35.98
N LYS A 68 3.83 -8.54 -36.42
CA LYS A 68 4.00 -7.20 -35.82
C LYS A 68 2.67 -6.44 -35.63
N ASN A 69 1.76 -6.56 -36.60
CA ASN A 69 0.47 -5.85 -36.60
C ASN A 69 -0.63 -6.53 -35.77
N ASN A 70 -0.42 -7.78 -35.34
CA ASN A 70 -1.37 -8.54 -34.52
C ASN A 70 -0.65 -9.32 -33.42
N ARG A 71 0.27 -8.62 -32.74
CA ARG A 71 1.14 -9.22 -31.73
C ARG A 71 0.38 -9.42 -30.43
N HIS A 72 0.56 -10.60 -29.84
CA HIS A 72 0.03 -10.98 -28.54
C HIS A 72 1.17 -11.26 -27.57
N TYR A 73 0.95 -10.94 -26.30
CA TYR A 73 1.86 -11.24 -25.21
C TYR A 73 1.26 -12.32 -24.33
N ILE A 74 2.09 -13.27 -23.93
CA ILE A 74 1.76 -14.31 -22.95
C ILE A 74 2.72 -14.11 -21.79
N PHE A 75 2.19 -13.63 -20.67
CA PHE A 75 2.93 -13.43 -19.43
C PHE A 75 3.03 -14.77 -18.67
N SER A 76 4.13 -14.99 -17.97
CA SER A 76 4.30 -16.21 -17.17
C SER A 76 3.39 -16.19 -15.93
N ASP A 77 2.96 -17.38 -15.50
CA ASP A 77 2.23 -17.55 -14.24
C ASP A 77 3.05 -17.05 -13.05
N ASP A 78 4.38 -17.30 -13.03
CA ASP A 78 5.27 -16.83 -11.97
C ASP A 78 5.27 -15.31 -11.83
N LEU A 79 5.27 -14.59 -12.95
CA LEU A 79 5.19 -13.14 -12.95
C LEU A 79 3.87 -12.70 -12.34
N LEU A 80 2.73 -13.11 -12.91
CA LEU A 80 1.43 -12.65 -12.42
C LEU A 80 1.14 -13.11 -10.99
N GLY A 81 1.57 -14.31 -10.62
CA GLY A 81 1.51 -14.84 -9.26
C GLY A 81 2.32 -14.01 -8.28
N SER A 82 3.53 -13.58 -8.65
CA SER A 82 4.34 -12.67 -7.82
C SER A 82 3.71 -11.28 -7.66
N LEU A 83 3.03 -10.77 -8.69
CA LEU A 83 2.31 -9.49 -8.61
C LEU A 83 1.12 -9.58 -7.65
N GLN A 84 0.36 -10.67 -7.71
CA GLN A 84 -0.77 -10.93 -6.81
C GLN A 84 -0.29 -11.19 -5.37
N ALA A 85 0.83 -11.90 -5.20
CA ALA A 85 1.47 -12.06 -3.90
C ALA A 85 2.00 -10.73 -3.36
N SER A 86 2.42 -9.80 -4.21
CA SER A 86 2.78 -8.44 -3.82
C SER A 86 1.57 -7.59 -3.41
N ILE A 87 0.37 -7.80 -3.99
CA ILE A 87 -0.86 -7.18 -3.45
C ILE A 87 -1.13 -7.70 -2.04
N LYS A 88 -0.97 -9.00 -1.82
CA LYS A 88 -1.06 -9.61 -0.49
C LYS A 88 0.14 -9.25 0.41
N GLY A 89 1.21 -8.69 -0.19
CA GLY A 89 2.51 -8.43 0.39
C GLY A 89 2.80 -6.96 0.67
N ASP A 90 1.96 -6.03 0.20
CA ASP A 90 1.69 -4.74 0.86
C ASP A 90 0.90 -5.04 2.15
N ASN A 91 1.56 -5.82 2.99
CA ASN A 91 1.12 -6.17 4.32
C ASN A 91 1.34 -4.89 5.12
N TYR A 92 0.39 -3.95 5.04
CA TYR A 92 0.20 -3.03 6.15
C TYR A 92 0.04 -3.95 7.36
N ASP A 93 1.11 -4.08 8.15
CA ASP A 93 1.15 -5.03 9.24
C ASP A 93 0.22 -4.51 10.32
N LEU A 94 -1.07 -4.82 10.15
CA LEU A 94 -2.14 -4.38 11.02
C LEU A 94 -1.88 -4.86 12.46
N ALA A 95 -1.15 -5.96 12.65
CA ALA A 95 -0.76 -6.45 13.97
C ALA A 95 0.39 -5.63 14.59
N SER A 96 1.34 -5.14 13.79
CA SER A 96 2.34 -4.17 14.25
C SER A 96 1.74 -2.79 14.50
N GLU A 97 0.84 -2.32 13.62
CA GLU A 97 0.10 -1.07 13.81
C GLU A 97 -0.74 -1.14 15.10
N LEU A 98 -1.48 -2.24 15.30
CA LEU A 98 -2.29 -2.43 16.50
C LEU A 98 -1.43 -2.36 17.77
N ARG A 99 -0.30 -3.05 17.82
CA ARG A 99 0.65 -2.97 18.94
C ARG A 99 1.15 -1.55 19.18
N SER A 100 1.51 -0.83 18.10
CA SER A 100 2.00 0.54 18.23
C SER A 100 0.92 1.49 18.77
N LEU A 101 -0.32 1.35 18.32
CA LEU A 101 -1.45 2.13 18.83
C LEU A 101 -1.77 1.81 20.29
N GLU A 102 -1.67 0.53 20.70
CA GLU A 102 -1.84 0.10 22.10
C GLU A 102 -0.74 0.67 23.00
N GLU A 103 0.51 0.68 22.54
CA GLU A 103 1.64 1.29 23.25
C GLU A 103 1.44 2.82 23.39
N GLU A 104 1.06 3.50 22.32
CA GLU A 104 0.79 4.94 22.37
C GLU A 104 -0.37 5.28 23.32
N LEU A 105 -1.41 4.43 23.35
CA LEU A 105 -2.53 4.57 24.28
C LEU A 105 -2.08 4.41 25.73
N LEU A 106 -1.22 3.44 26.01
CA LEU A 106 -0.66 3.22 27.35
C LEU A 106 0.16 4.44 27.81
N LEU A 107 1.05 4.94 26.96
CA LEU A 107 1.85 6.13 27.26
C LEU A 107 0.97 7.37 27.51
N THR A 108 -0.05 7.59 26.68
CA THR A 108 -0.98 8.71 26.85
C THR A 108 -1.78 8.61 28.16
N ARG A 109 -2.07 7.40 28.65
CA ARG A 109 -2.70 7.20 29.98
C ARG A 109 -1.76 7.57 31.12
N TYR A 110 -0.47 7.23 31.01
CA TYR A 110 0.54 7.65 31.99
C TYR A 110 0.71 9.18 32.03
N GLU A 111 0.74 9.84 30.87
CA GLU A 111 0.75 11.31 30.79
C GLU A 111 -0.45 11.92 31.53
N LEU A 112 -1.65 11.37 31.30
CA LEU A 112 -2.88 11.85 31.92
C LEU A 112 -2.87 11.66 33.44
N GLN A 113 -2.28 10.58 33.94
CA GLN A 113 -2.05 10.37 35.37
C GLN A 113 -1.06 11.41 35.92
N ALA A 114 0.07 11.63 35.25
CA ALA A 114 1.06 12.61 35.67
C ALA A 114 0.46 14.03 35.76
N TYR A 115 -0.41 14.41 34.83
CA TYR A 115 -1.10 15.70 34.89
C TYR A 115 -2.02 15.83 36.11
N ARG A 116 -2.67 14.74 36.55
CA ARG A 116 -3.47 14.76 37.78
C ARG A 116 -2.60 14.95 39.02
N GLU A 117 -1.49 14.21 39.10
CA GLU A 117 -0.54 14.34 40.22
C GLU A 117 0.10 15.73 40.27
N ILE A 118 0.40 16.33 39.13
CA ILE A 118 0.94 17.69 39.05
C ILE A 118 -0.12 18.72 39.44
N LEU A 119 -1.41 18.50 39.11
CA LEU A 119 -2.49 19.38 39.53
C LEU A 119 -2.63 19.43 41.05
N GLU A 120 -2.45 18.30 41.73
CA GLU A 120 -2.45 18.23 43.19
C GLU A 120 -1.26 19.00 43.80
N LYS A 121 -0.09 18.96 43.15
CA LYS A 121 1.14 19.62 43.62
C LYS A 121 1.21 21.11 43.27
N LEU A 122 0.62 21.53 42.15
CA LEU A 122 0.73 22.89 41.60
C LEU A 122 -0.66 23.46 41.22
N PRO A 123 -1.56 23.66 42.19
CA PRO A 123 -2.92 24.13 41.92
C PRO A 123 -2.97 25.52 41.27
N GLN A 124 -1.95 26.36 41.45
CA GLN A 124 -1.83 27.68 40.82
C GLN A 124 -1.70 27.61 39.28
N GLU A 125 -1.21 26.49 38.73
CA GLU A 125 -1.09 26.27 37.28
C GLU A 125 -2.31 25.53 36.68
N LYS A 126 -3.43 25.47 37.42
CA LYS A 126 -4.63 24.68 37.08
C LYS A 126 -5.10 24.84 35.64
N GLN A 127 -5.12 26.06 35.09
CA GLN A 127 -5.58 26.29 33.72
C GLN A 127 -4.70 25.58 32.69
N LYS A 128 -3.38 25.68 32.81
CA LYS A 128 -2.43 25.03 31.89
C LYS A 128 -2.53 23.51 32.01
N ILE A 129 -2.59 22.99 33.24
CA ILE A 129 -2.69 21.55 33.50
C ILE A 129 -4.03 20.98 33.00
N THR A 130 -5.14 21.70 33.16
CA THR A 130 -6.45 21.30 32.64
C THR A 130 -6.46 21.24 31.10
N CYS A 131 -5.75 22.16 30.43
CA CYS A 131 -5.60 22.12 28.98
C CYS A 131 -4.84 20.87 28.52
N LEU A 132 -3.72 20.54 29.18
CA LEU A 132 -2.96 19.31 28.89
C LEU A 132 -3.80 18.04 29.13
N HIS A 133 -4.56 18.01 30.23
CA HIS A 133 -5.48 16.92 30.55
C HIS A 133 -6.55 16.71 29.48
N LYS A 134 -7.16 17.80 29.00
CA LYS A 134 -8.15 17.76 27.92
C LYS A 134 -7.54 17.21 26.63
N ASN A 135 -6.36 17.70 26.22
CA ASN A 135 -5.69 17.25 25.00
C ASN A 135 -5.34 15.76 25.04
N ALA A 136 -4.79 15.28 26.16
CA ALA A 136 -4.50 13.86 26.34
C ALA A 136 -5.78 12.99 26.33
N SER A 137 -6.87 13.49 26.93
CA SER A 137 -8.18 12.82 26.91
C SER A 137 -8.73 12.69 25.48
N GLU A 138 -8.66 13.75 24.68
CA GLU A 138 -9.07 13.73 23.27
C GLU A 138 -8.20 12.77 22.43
N LYS A 139 -6.90 12.73 22.70
CA LYS A 139 -5.98 11.78 22.05
C LYS A 139 -6.35 10.33 22.36
N ILE A 140 -6.69 10.01 23.62
CA ILE A 140 -7.16 8.68 24.02
C ILE A 140 -8.41 8.27 23.21
N TYR A 141 -9.39 9.16 23.04
CA TYR A 141 -10.57 8.85 22.23
C TYR A 141 -10.22 8.54 20.77
N ARG A 142 -9.32 9.32 20.17
CA ARG A 142 -8.85 9.08 18.80
C ARG A 142 -8.11 7.74 18.67
N LEU A 143 -7.22 7.43 19.61
CA LEU A 143 -6.48 6.17 19.64
C LEU A 143 -7.42 4.97 19.78
N ASN A 144 -8.39 5.03 20.70
CA ASN A 144 -9.41 3.98 20.83
C ASN A 144 -10.22 3.77 19.55
N GLY A 145 -10.56 4.86 18.84
CA GLY A 145 -11.25 4.77 17.55
C GLY A 145 -10.41 4.07 16.49
N LYS A 146 -9.12 4.42 16.39
CA LYS A 146 -8.17 3.77 15.48
C LYS A 146 -7.96 2.29 15.82
N ILE A 147 -7.72 1.97 17.09
CA ILE A 147 -7.57 0.59 17.58
C ILE A 147 -8.78 -0.23 17.18
N ARG A 148 -10.01 0.26 17.43
CA ARG A 148 -11.23 -0.45 17.05
C ARG A 148 -11.28 -0.75 15.54
N ALA A 149 -10.97 0.24 14.70
CA ALA A 149 -10.98 0.05 13.25
C ALA A 149 -9.93 -0.97 12.79
N VAL A 150 -8.69 -0.85 13.30
CA VAL A 150 -7.60 -1.77 12.97
C VAL A 150 -7.88 -3.17 13.50
N SER A 151 -8.35 -3.33 14.73
CA SER A 151 -8.73 -4.64 15.29
C SER A 151 -9.82 -5.33 14.49
N GLN A 152 -10.80 -4.59 13.97
CA GLN A 152 -11.81 -5.15 13.06
C GLN A 152 -11.17 -5.68 11.78
N LEU A 153 -10.23 -4.94 11.19
CA LEU A 153 -9.51 -5.38 9.99
C LEU A 153 -8.58 -6.58 10.25
N VAL A 154 -8.03 -6.72 11.46
CA VAL A 154 -7.22 -7.89 11.85
C VAL A 154 -8.07 -9.15 12.05
N MET A 155 -9.32 -9.00 12.49
CA MET A 155 -10.24 -10.11 12.76
C MET A 155 -11.03 -10.60 11.53
N MET A 156 -10.95 -9.90 10.40
CA MET A 156 -11.53 -10.31 9.12
C MET A 156 -10.60 -11.25 8.35
#